data_AF-A0A6I5X7R9-F1
#
_entry.id   AF-A0A6I5X7R9-F1
#
_cell.length_a   1.000
_cell.length_b   1.000
_cell.length_c   1.000
_cell.angle_alpha   90.00
_cell.angle_beta   90.00
_cell.angle_gamma   90.00
#
_symmetry.space_group_name_H-M   'P 1'
#
loop_
_entity.id
_entity.type
_entity.pdbx_description
1 polymer ?
#
loop_
_entity_poly.entity_id
_entity_poly.type
_entity_poly.pdbx_seq_one_letter_code
_entity_poly.pdbx_strand_id
1 'polypeptide(L)'
;MSSLWDSWAELTRFLESARLAFARERALWESLELANRDQAKLKVRVGDGWYKARLDQHVQAVADEEMLYASVLIHSYALAESAAIDELGLDRAPKGVEHWGAQLLRRAGADWTAVKDGESGAVELAVVRNAFAHGTRRVDATASKRLSVAGAPRRAAGAQVSLTYDELRTYRARLASLLNEGGLRRPQTPAT
;
A
#
# COMPACT_ATOMS: atom_id res chain seq x y z
N MET A 1 17.83 7.46 -14.02
CA MET A 1 17.20 6.79 -12.86
C MET A 1 15.90 7.51 -12.58
N SER A 2 14.80 6.78 -12.38
CA SER A 2 13.49 7.37 -12.02
C SER A 2 13.60 7.99 -10.63
N SER A 3 13.09 9.20 -10.42
CA SER A 3 13.09 9.81 -9.08
C SER A 3 12.07 9.12 -8.16
N LEU A 4 12.20 9.27 -6.85
CA LEU A 4 11.21 8.82 -5.86
C LEU A 4 9.78 9.19 -6.29
N TRP A 5 9.57 10.42 -6.74
CA TRP A 5 8.25 10.93 -7.07
C TRP A 5 7.75 10.47 -8.45
N ASP A 6 8.65 10.16 -9.37
CA ASP A 6 8.30 9.51 -10.63
C ASP A 6 7.79 8.09 -10.36
N SER A 7 8.53 7.30 -9.56
CA SER A 7 8.08 5.96 -9.13
C SER A 7 6.78 6.00 -8.32
N TRP A 8 6.61 7.03 -7.47
CA TRP A 8 5.35 7.23 -6.75
C TRP A 8 4.17 7.51 -7.70
N ALA A 9 4.40 8.33 -8.73
CA ALA A 9 3.41 8.64 -9.75
C ALA A 9 3.09 7.42 -10.63
N GLU A 10 4.09 6.63 -11.01
CA GLU A 10 3.93 5.34 -11.71
C GLU A 10 3.06 4.38 -10.91
N LEU A 11 3.34 4.21 -9.61
CA LEU A 11 2.56 3.35 -8.74
C LEU A 11 1.11 3.85 -8.57
N THR A 12 0.92 5.17 -8.59
CA THR A 12 -0.43 5.77 -8.58
C THR A 12 -1.17 5.47 -9.88
N ARG A 13 -0.53 5.64 -11.04
CA ARG A 13 -1.13 5.31 -12.34
C ARG A 13 -1.47 3.82 -12.44
N PHE A 14 -0.58 2.96 -11.94
CA PHE A 14 -0.83 1.52 -11.84
C PHE A 14 -2.08 1.22 -11.02
N LEU A 15 -2.19 1.79 -9.80
CA LEU A 15 -3.36 1.60 -8.93
C LEU A 15 -4.66 1.97 -9.65
N GLU A 16 -4.75 3.19 -10.20
CA GLU A 16 -6.00 3.65 -10.81
C GLU A 16 -6.33 2.87 -12.10
N SER A 17 -5.32 2.52 -12.90
CA SER A 17 -5.52 1.74 -14.11
C SER A 17 -5.99 0.30 -13.78
N ALA A 18 -5.40 -0.31 -12.76
CA ALA A 18 -5.78 -1.64 -12.30
C ALA A 18 -7.19 -1.66 -11.73
N ARG A 19 -7.59 -0.66 -10.93
CA ARG A 19 -8.96 -0.52 -10.42
C ARG A 19 -9.97 -0.43 -11.55
N LEU A 20 -9.70 0.41 -12.55
CA LEU A 20 -10.57 0.54 -13.72
C LEU A 20 -10.65 -0.78 -14.49
N ALA A 21 -9.53 -1.46 -14.70
CA ALA A 21 -9.49 -2.74 -15.40
C ALA A 21 -10.30 -3.81 -14.65
N PHE A 22 -10.15 -3.93 -13.33
CA PHE A 22 -10.87 -4.89 -12.50
C PHE A 22 -12.37 -4.60 -12.50
N ALA A 23 -12.76 -3.33 -12.35
CA ALA A 23 -14.17 -2.94 -12.41
C ALA A 23 -14.82 -3.27 -13.76
N ARG A 24 -14.12 -3.03 -14.88
CA ARG A 24 -14.59 -3.38 -16.22
C ARG A 24 -14.72 -4.89 -16.41
N GLU A 25 -13.74 -5.65 -15.93
CA GLU A 25 -13.75 -7.10 -16.01
C GLU A 25 -14.93 -7.70 -15.22
N ARG A 26 -15.18 -7.19 -14.00
CA ARG A 26 -16.35 -7.60 -13.20
C ARG A 26 -17.67 -7.30 -13.93
N ALA A 27 -17.83 -6.05 -14.39
CA ALA A 27 -19.04 -5.63 -15.09
C ALA A 27 -19.30 -6.49 -16.35
N LEU A 28 -18.25 -6.84 -17.09
CA LEU A 28 -18.35 -7.76 -18.23
C LEU A 28 -18.94 -9.10 -17.79
N TRP A 29 -18.33 -9.76 -16.80
CA TRP A 29 -18.80 -11.07 -16.36
C TRP A 29 -20.18 -11.02 -15.73
N GLU A 30 -20.54 -9.96 -15.03
CA GLU A 30 -21.89 -9.77 -14.46
C GLU A 30 -22.96 -9.59 -15.54
N SER A 31 -22.62 -8.95 -16.67
CA SER A 31 -23.55 -8.71 -17.77
C SER A 31 -23.85 -9.94 -18.65
N LEU A 32 -23.02 -10.98 -18.59
CA LEU A 32 -23.15 -12.16 -19.45
C LEU A 32 -24.10 -13.19 -18.86
N GLU A 33 -25.19 -13.46 -19.58
CA GLU A 33 -26.09 -14.59 -19.32
C GLU A 33 -25.50 -15.88 -19.90
N LEU A 34 -24.95 -16.73 -19.02
CA LEU A 34 -24.37 -18.01 -19.38
C LEU A 34 -25.28 -19.14 -18.90
N ALA A 35 -25.74 -19.99 -19.82
CA ALA A 35 -26.65 -21.09 -19.52
C ALA A 35 -26.14 -22.06 -18.42
N ASN A 36 -24.81 -22.25 -18.32
CA ASN A 36 -24.16 -23.08 -17.29
C ASN A 36 -23.00 -22.32 -16.61
N ARG A 37 -23.29 -21.13 -16.05
CA ARG A 37 -22.29 -20.24 -15.44
C ARG A 37 -21.38 -20.94 -14.42
N ASP A 38 -21.95 -21.79 -13.57
CA ASP A 38 -21.22 -22.48 -12.49
C ASP A 38 -20.21 -23.53 -13.00
N GLN A 39 -20.33 -23.94 -14.27
CA GLN A 39 -19.41 -24.86 -14.93
C GLN A 39 -18.46 -24.15 -15.90
N ALA A 40 -18.64 -22.84 -16.11
CA ALA A 40 -17.84 -22.07 -17.03
C ALA A 40 -16.37 -22.02 -16.58
N LYS A 41 -15.46 -22.16 -17.55
CA LYS A 41 -14.01 -22.10 -17.33
C LYS A 41 -13.42 -21.00 -18.17
N LEU A 42 -12.58 -20.18 -17.56
CA LEU A 42 -11.75 -19.23 -18.24
C LEU A 42 -10.46 -19.92 -18.69
N LYS A 43 -10.09 -19.75 -19.95
CA LYS A 43 -8.81 -20.21 -20.49
C LYS A 43 -8.23 -19.10 -21.38
N VAL A 44 -7.21 -18.42 -20.88
CA VAL A 44 -6.56 -17.30 -21.59
C VAL A 44 -5.10 -17.65 -21.81
N ARG A 45 -4.57 -17.36 -23.00
CA ARG A 45 -3.15 -17.50 -23.29
C ARG A 45 -2.41 -16.29 -22.71
N VAL A 46 -1.39 -16.53 -21.89
CA VAL A 46 -0.59 -15.48 -21.24
C VAL A 46 0.87 -15.80 -21.49
N GLY A 47 1.51 -15.03 -22.38
CA GLY A 47 2.85 -15.35 -22.89
C GLY A 47 2.90 -16.76 -23.50
N ASP A 48 3.84 -17.58 -23.03
CA ASP A 48 4.02 -18.97 -23.45
C ASP A 48 3.11 -19.95 -22.70
N GLY A 49 2.38 -19.48 -21.68
CA GLY A 49 1.53 -20.28 -20.81
C GLY A 49 0.04 -20.11 -21.05
N TRP A 50 -0.74 -20.84 -20.24
CA TRP A 50 -2.19 -20.72 -20.15
C TRP A 50 -2.59 -20.43 -18.72
N TYR A 51 -3.35 -19.36 -18.52
CA TYR A 51 -4.13 -19.17 -17.31
C TYR A 51 -5.45 -19.93 -17.44
N LYS A 52 -5.74 -20.79 -16.46
CA LYS A 52 -6.97 -21.59 -16.41
C LYS A 52 -7.59 -21.45 -15.02
N ALA A 53 -8.84 -21.05 -14.97
CA ALA A 53 -9.61 -20.96 -13.73
C ALA A 53 -11.08 -21.29 -14.00
N ARG A 54 -11.83 -21.67 -12.97
CA ARG A 54 -13.28 -21.57 -13.07
C ARG A 54 -13.71 -20.10 -13.11
N LEU A 55 -14.85 -19.81 -13.73
CA LEU A 55 -15.32 -18.43 -13.85
C LEU A 55 -15.57 -17.77 -12.49
N ASP A 56 -16.14 -18.50 -11.52
CA ASP A 56 -16.37 -18.02 -10.15
C ASP A 56 -15.05 -17.59 -9.47
N GLN A 57 -13.99 -18.40 -9.62
CA GLN A 57 -12.67 -18.12 -9.06
C GLN A 57 -12.04 -16.87 -9.69
N HIS A 58 -12.17 -16.70 -11.01
CA HIS A 58 -11.69 -15.51 -11.70
C HIS A 58 -12.43 -14.26 -11.24
N VAL A 59 -13.76 -14.30 -11.19
CA VAL A 59 -14.60 -13.20 -10.72
C VAL A 59 -14.25 -12.83 -9.27
N GLN A 60 -14.08 -13.80 -8.38
CA GLN A 60 -13.64 -13.56 -7.01
C GLN A 60 -12.25 -12.90 -6.96
N ALA A 61 -11.31 -13.35 -7.78
CA ALA A 61 -9.96 -12.79 -7.83
C ALA A 61 -9.96 -11.31 -8.27
N VAL A 62 -10.76 -10.93 -9.28
CA VAL A 62 -10.88 -9.53 -9.71
C VAL A 62 -11.78 -8.68 -8.80
N ALA A 63 -12.57 -9.32 -7.94
CA ALA A 63 -13.34 -8.68 -6.88
C ALA A 63 -12.53 -8.42 -5.60
N ASP A 64 -11.41 -9.13 -5.40
CA ASP A 64 -10.48 -8.88 -4.29
C ASP A 64 -9.63 -7.62 -4.54
N GLU A 65 -10.26 -6.46 -4.40
CA GLU A 65 -9.58 -5.17 -4.49
C GLU A 65 -8.60 -4.97 -3.33
N GLU A 66 -8.83 -5.62 -2.19
CA GLU A 66 -7.97 -5.52 -1.02
C GLU A 66 -6.57 -6.04 -1.34
N MET A 67 -6.44 -7.12 -2.11
CA MET A 67 -5.13 -7.61 -2.55
C MET A 67 -4.39 -6.58 -3.40
N LEU A 68 -5.09 -5.91 -4.34
CA LEU A 68 -4.51 -4.82 -5.12
C LEU A 68 -4.05 -3.67 -4.21
N TYR A 69 -4.89 -3.25 -3.27
CA TYR A 69 -4.58 -2.17 -2.34
C TYR A 69 -3.38 -2.52 -1.44
N ALA A 70 -3.31 -3.76 -0.97
CA ALA A 70 -2.22 -4.26 -0.15
C ALA A 70 -0.89 -4.26 -0.93
N SER A 71 -0.88 -4.73 -2.18
CA SER A 71 0.31 -4.67 -3.03
C SER A 71 0.81 -3.24 -3.23
N VAL A 72 -0.10 -2.30 -3.48
CA VAL A 72 0.26 -0.89 -3.65
C VAL A 72 0.75 -0.26 -2.34
N LEU A 73 0.18 -0.63 -1.18
CA LEU A 73 0.64 -0.17 0.12
C LEU A 73 2.06 -0.65 0.44
N ILE A 74 2.33 -1.94 0.22
CA ILE A 74 3.64 -2.56 0.43
C ILE A 74 4.68 -1.88 -0.45
N HIS A 75 4.40 -1.68 -1.74
CA HIS A 75 5.32 -1.00 -2.64
C HIS A 75 5.51 0.48 -2.32
N SER A 76 4.44 1.19 -1.92
CA SER A 76 4.55 2.59 -1.50
C SER A 76 5.46 2.72 -0.28
N TYR A 77 5.30 1.84 0.72
CA TYR A 77 6.14 1.81 1.91
C TYR A 77 7.60 1.49 1.56
N ALA A 78 7.84 0.44 0.76
CA ALA A 78 9.19 0.04 0.37
C ALA A 78 9.92 1.15 -0.39
N LEU A 79 9.22 1.85 -1.29
CA LEU A 79 9.75 2.99 -2.02
C LEU A 79 10.15 4.13 -1.07
N ALA A 80 9.28 4.47 -0.10
CA ALA A 80 9.56 5.51 0.89
C ALA A 80 10.73 5.14 1.81
N GLU A 81 10.77 3.91 2.28
CA GLU A 81 11.85 3.39 3.13
C GLU A 81 13.18 3.40 2.38
N SER A 82 13.21 2.96 1.12
CA SER A 82 14.42 3.02 0.28
C SER A 82 14.92 4.45 0.11
N ALA A 83 14.04 5.38 -0.25
CA ALA A 83 14.44 6.77 -0.44
C ALA A 83 14.93 7.42 0.86
N ALA A 84 14.34 7.08 2.01
CA ALA A 84 14.80 7.55 3.30
C ALA A 84 16.18 6.98 3.67
N ILE A 85 16.44 5.70 3.39
CA ILE A 85 17.74 5.06 3.59
C ILE A 85 18.81 5.75 2.74
N ASP A 86 18.51 5.97 1.46
CA ASP A 86 19.43 6.64 0.52
C ASP A 86 19.75 8.06 0.98
N GLU A 87 18.73 8.84 1.37
CA GLU A 87 18.92 10.20 1.90
C GLU A 87 19.73 10.20 3.19
N LEU A 88 19.48 9.26 4.09
CA LEU A 88 20.21 9.15 5.36
C LEU A 88 21.63 8.58 5.19
N GLY A 89 21.98 8.04 4.01
CA GLY A 89 23.27 7.40 3.76
C GLY A 89 23.48 6.13 4.60
N LEU A 90 22.41 5.36 4.82
CA LEU A 90 22.44 4.14 5.63
C LEU A 90 22.58 2.91 4.75
N ASP A 91 23.27 1.87 5.23
CA ASP A 91 23.35 0.59 4.51
C ASP A 91 22.03 -0.21 4.57
N ARG A 92 21.21 0.04 5.61
CA ARG A 92 19.91 -0.61 5.82
C ARG A 92 18.98 0.23 6.67
N ALA A 93 17.67 0.02 6.51
CA ALA A 93 16.67 0.65 7.36
C ALA A 93 16.83 0.24 8.83
N PRO A 94 16.83 1.21 9.76
CA PRO A 94 16.48 1.00 11.15
C PRO A 94 15.13 0.28 11.29
N LYS A 95 14.90 -0.43 12.40
CA LYS A 95 13.68 -1.23 12.59
C LYS A 95 12.42 -0.36 12.71
N GLY A 96 11.69 -0.21 11.61
CA GLY A 96 10.36 0.42 11.59
C GLY A 96 10.38 1.92 11.33
N VAL A 97 9.24 2.41 10.85
CA VAL A 97 9.01 3.80 10.41
C VAL A 97 9.29 4.85 11.48
N GLU A 98 9.11 4.52 12.75
CA GLU A 98 9.41 5.40 13.88
C GLU A 98 10.88 5.77 13.91
N HIS A 99 11.75 4.81 13.60
CA HIS A 99 13.19 4.99 13.71
C HIS A 99 13.77 5.70 12.49
N TRP A 100 13.47 5.21 11.29
CA TRP A 100 13.99 5.85 10.07
C TRP A 100 13.27 7.17 9.79
N GLY A 101 11.96 7.26 10.07
CA GLY A 101 11.17 8.47 9.91
C GLY A 101 11.63 9.57 10.86
N ALA A 102 11.88 9.27 12.14
CA ALA A 102 12.40 10.26 13.07
C ALA A 102 13.81 10.74 12.70
N GLN A 103 14.65 9.85 12.16
CA GLN A 103 15.98 10.26 11.66
C GLN A 103 15.87 11.19 10.45
N LEU A 104 15.01 10.84 9.49
CA LEU A 104 14.77 11.65 8.30
C LEU A 104 14.24 13.03 8.66
N LEU A 105 13.24 13.10 9.54
CA LEU A 105 12.67 14.37 10.04
C LEU A 105 13.72 15.22 10.76
N ARG A 106 14.49 14.62 11.69
CA ARG A 106 15.55 15.35 12.40
C ARG A 106 16.59 15.94 11.47
N ARG A 107 16.99 15.19 10.43
CA ARG A 107 17.94 15.68 9.41
C ARG A 107 17.38 16.87 8.64
N ALA A 108 16.07 16.89 8.38
CA ALA A 108 15.37 17.98 7.72
C ALA A 108 14.99 19.15 8.67
N GLY A 109 15.32 19.07 9.97
CA GLY A 109 14.94 20.08 10.96
C GLY A 109 13.45 20.06 11.32
N ALA A 110 12.77 18.94 11.10
CA ALA A 110 11.36 18.73 11.39
C ALA A 110 11.16 17.65 12.48
N ASP A 111 9.92 17.49 12.92
CA ASP A 111 9.50 16.41 13.80
C ASP A 111 8.15 15.83 13.36
N TRP A 112 7.63 14.86 14.11
CA TRP A 112 6.37 14.18 13.80
C TRP A 112 5.16 15.11 13.82
N THR A 113 5.21 16.28 14.47
CA THR A 113 4.08 17.21 14.52
C THR A 113 3.82 17.88 13.17
N ALA A 114 4.83 17.94 12.30
CA ALA A 114 4.70 18.42 10.92
C ALA A 114 4.08 17.37 9.98
N VAL A 115 4.12 16.09 10.36
CA VAL A 115 3.65 14.98 9.53
C VAL A 115 2.15 14.78 9.70
N LYS A 116 1.44 14.54 8.59
CA LYS A 116 0.01 14.20 8.60
C LYS A 116 -0.25 13.02 9.53
N ASP A 117 -1.10 13.24 10.53
CA ASP A 117 -1.49 12.30 11.59
C ASP A 117 -0.30 11.83 12.48
N GLY A 118 0.85 12.49 12.38
CA GLY A 118 2.03 12.27 13.21
C GLY A 118 2.60 10.85 13.21
N GLU A 119 3.37 10.55 14.26
CA GLU A 119 3.98 9.23 14.46
C GLU A 119 2.91 8.14 14.55
N SER A 120 1.80 8.40 15.24
CA SER A 120 0.71 7.45 15.42
C SER A 120 0.14 6.97 14.08
N GLY A 121 -0.08 7.89 13.14
CA GLY A 121 -0.57 7.57 11.80
C GLY A 121 0.44 6.76 10.97
N ALA A 122 1.74 7.03 11.12
CA ALA A 122 2.81 6.29 10.45
C ALA A 122 2.94 4.87 11.01
N VAL A 123 2.85 4.71 12.33
CA VAL A 123 2.87 3.39 13.00
C VAL A 123 1.68 2.54 12.60
N GLU A 124 0.47 3.13 12.53
CA GLU A 124 -0.71 2.43 12.05
C GLU A 124 -0.51 1.87 10.64
N LEU A 125 -0.04 2.71 9.72
CA LEU A 125 0.33 2.32 8.36
C LEU A 125 1.32 1.14 8.36
N ALA A 126 2.39 1.21 9.16
CA ALA A 126 3.41 0.16 9.21
C ALA A 126 2.86 -1.18 9.71
N VAL A 127 1.95 -1.14 10.70
CA VAL A 127 1.28 -2.33 11.23
C VAL A 127 0.37 -2.96 10.18
N VAL A 128 -0.46 -2.16 9.50
CA VAL A 128 -1.34 -2.64 8.43
C VAL A 128 -0.51 -3.25 7.29
N ARG A 129 0.52 -2.53 6.82
CA ARG A 129 1.43 -3.02 5.79
C ARG A 129 2.08 -4.35 6.16
N ASN A 130 2.52 -4.52 7.41
CA ASN A 130 3.16 -5.75 7.86
C ASN A 130 2.19 -6.93 7.93
N ALA A 131 0.93 -6.70 8.34
CA ALA A 131 -0.08 -7.75 8.35
C ALA A 131 -0.34 -8.33 6.94
N PHE A 132 -0.30 -7.49 5.90
CA PHE A 132 -0.37 -7.94 4.51
C PHE A 132 0.94 -8.56 4.02
N ALA A 133 2.08 -7.94 4.29
CA ALA A 133 3.38 -8.42 3.82
C ALA A 133 3.73 -9.82 4.36
N HIS A 134 3.29 -10.15 5.58
CA HIS A 134 3.47 -11.48 6.18
C HIS A 134 2.34 -12.46 5.86
N GLY A 135 1.30 -12.04 5.12
CA GLY A 135 0.19 -12.89 4.73
C GLY A 135 -0.78 -13.28 5.85
N THR A 136 -0.53 -12.87 7.09
CA THR A 136 -1.37 -13.23 8.25
C THR A 136 -2.70 -12.50 8.25
N ARG A 137 -2.75 -11.30 7.64
CA ARG A 137 -3.88 -10.35 7.67
C ARG A 137 -4.43 -10.13 9.08
N ARG A 138 -3.58 -10.25 10.11
CA ARG A 138 -3.95 -10.12 11.51
C ARG A 138 -2.94 -9.30 12.28
N VAL A 139 -3.44 -8.55 13.27
CA VAL A 139 -2.61 -7.83 14.23
C VAL A 139 -2.08 -8.83 15.25
N ASP A 140 -0.76 -8.99 15.35
CA ASP A 140 -0.14 -9.79 16.42
C ASP A 140 -0.02 -8.99 17.73
N ALA A 141 0.41 -9.66 18.80
CA ALA A 141 0.57 -9.03 20.12
C ALA A 141 1.60 -7.87 20.10
N THR A 142 2.66 -7.99 19.30
CA THR A 142 3.69 -6.97 19.16
C THR A 142 3.13 -5.73 18.47
N ALA A 143 2.40 -5.91 17.38
CA ALA A 143 1.74 -4.87 16.63
C ALA A 143 0.67 -4.16 17.46
N SER A 144 -0.14 -4.91 18.21
CA SER A 144 -1.15 -4.34 19.12
C SER A 144 -0.52 -3.46 20.22
N LYS A 145 0.60 -3.92 20.81
CA LYS A 145 1.37 -3.11 21.76
C LYS A 145 1.96 -1.86 21.10
N ARG A 146 2.51 -2.00 19.89
CA ARG A 146 3.11 -0.91 19.11
C ARG A 146 2.10 0.19 18.78
N LEU A 147 0.89 -0.18 18.34
CA LEU A 147 -0.22 0.78 18.14
C LEU A 147 -0.56 1.53 19.43
N SER A 148 -0.61 0.81 20.56
CA SER A 148 -0.94 1.39 21.87
C SER A 148 0.11 2.39 22.34
N VAL A 149 1.40 2.06 22.18
CA VAL A 149 2.52 2.95 22.54
C VAL A 149 2.51 4.22 21.69
N ALA A 150 2.22 4.09 20.39
CA ALA A 150 2.19 5.22 19.47
C ALA A 150 0.94 6.09 19.59
N GLY A 151 -0.05 5.70 20.40
CA GLY A 151 -1.35 6.40 20.47
C GLY A 151 -2.20 6.27 19.20
N ALA A 152 -1.92 5.25 18.38
CA ALA A 152 -2.68 4.95 17.16
C ALA A 152 -4.03 4.28 17.49
N PRO A 153 -5.00 4.24 16.54
CA PRO A 153 -6.24 3.49 16.72
C PRO A 153 -5.97 2.06 17.21
N ARG A 154 -6.55 1.72 18.37
CA ARG A 154 -6.29 0.43 19.02
C ARG A 154 -6.89 -0.70 18.20
N ARG A 155 -6.07 -1.72 17.94
CA ARG A 155 -6.52 -3.01 17.40
C ARG A 155 -6.05 -4.12 18.34
N ALA A 156 -6.99 -4.98 18.75
CA ALA A 156 -6.69 -6.11 19.62
C ALA A 156 -5.79 -7.12 18.89
N ALA A 157 -4.97 -7.87 19.64
CA ALA A 157 -4.26 -9.01 19.08
C ALA A 157 -5.26 -10.03 18.51
N GLY A 158 -4.95 -10.58 17.33
CA GLY A 158 -5.82 -11.45 16.57
C GLY A 158 -6.84 -10.72 15.68
N ALA A 159 -7.00 -9.40 15.81
CA ALA A 159 -7.92 -8.63 14.97
C ALA A 159 -7.55 -8.76 13.49
N GLN A 160 -8.56 -9.01 12.65
CA GLN A 160 -8.40 -9.02 11.21
C GLN A 160 -8.03 -7.61 10.73
N VAL A 161 -7.07 -7.54 9.83
CA VAL A 161 -6.71 -6.31 9.13
C VAL A 161 -7.42 -6.35 7.78
N SER A 162 -8.21 -5.31 7.53
CA SER A 162 -8.72 -4.99 6.21
C SER A 162 -8.05 -3.75 5.63
N LEU A 163 -8.16 -3.56 4.32
CA LEU A 163 -7.72 -2.36 3.62
C LEU A 163 -8.67 -1.95 2.51
N THR A 164 -9.31 -0.81 2.71
CA THR A 164 -10.13 -0.13 1.70
C THR A 164 -9.30 0.84 0.86
N TYR A 165 -9.88 1.31 -0.26
CA TYR A 165 -9.24 2.32 -1.09
C TYR A 165 -8.99 3.64 -0.34
N ASP A 166 -9.92 4.06 0.51
CA ASP A 166 -9.79 5.31 1.27
C ASP A 166 -8.73 5.20 2.38
N GLU A 167 -8.64 4.04 3.04
CA GLU A 167 -7.55 3.74 3.97
C GLU A 167 -6.20 3.72 3.24
N LEU A 168 -6.11 3.07 2.07
CA LEU A 168 -4.90 3.09 1.24
C LEU A 168 -4.48 4.53 0.91
N ARG A 169 -5.42 5.36 0.45
CA ARG A 169 -5.14 6.78 0.13
C ARG A 169 -4.66 7.53 1.36
N THR A 170 -5.28 7.31 2.51
CA THR A 170 -4.89 7.93 3.78
C THR A 170 -3.48 7.53 4.17
N TYR A 171 -3.16 6.23 4.16
CA TYR A 171 -1.83 5.73 4.49
C TYR A 171 -0.76 6.23 3.52
N ARG A 172 -1.05 6.24 2.22
CA ARG A 172 -0.14 6.82 1.22
C ARG A 172 0.06 8.32 1.42
N ALA A 173 -0.97 9.06 1.81
CA ALA A 173 -0.86 10.49 2.11
C ALA A 173 0.00 10.78 3.35
N ARG A 174 -0.13 9.98 4.42
CA ARG A 174 0.74 10.05 5.61
C ARG A 174 2.20 9.82 5.25
N LEU A 175 2.46 8.79 4.44
CA LEU A 175 3.81 8.46 3.99
C LEU A 175 4.40 9.54 3.08
N ALA A 176 3.61 10.09 2.15
CA ALA A 176 4.04 11.20 1.31
C ALA A 176 4.32 12.47 2.14
N SER A 177 3.52 12.75 3.18
CA SER A 177 3.76 13.84 4.11
C SER A 177 5.09 13.64 4.86
N LEU A 178 5.35 12.44 5.38
CA LEU A 178 6.63 12.11 6.02
C LEU A 178 7.83 12.36 5.09
N LEU A 179 7.75 11.95 3.82
CA LEU A 179 8.81 12.18 2.85
C LEU A 179 9.02 13.69 2.58
N ASN A 180 7.94 14.45 2.41
CA ASN A 180 8.02 15.89 2.16
C ASN A 180 8.62 16.65 3.34
N GLU A 181 8.16 16.38 4.57
CA GLU A 181 8.69 16.99 5.78
C GLU A 181 10.11 16.50 6.08
N GLY A 182 10.43 15.28 5.65
CA GLY A 182 11.77 14.69 5.68
C GLY A 182 12.75 15.22 4.63
N GLY A 183 12.42 16.30 3.92
CA GLY A 183 13.30 16.94 2.94
C GLY A 183 13.28 16.33 1.54
N LEU A 184 12.61 15.19 1.34
CA LEU A 184 12.45 14.52 0.05
C LEU A 184 11.27 15.10 -0.74
N ARG A 185 11.22 16.43 -0.90
CA ARG A 185 10.05 17.13 -1.45
C ARG A 185 9.79 16.80 -2.92
N ARG A 186 8.50 16.83 -3.30
CA ARG A 186 8.11 16.80 -4.71
C ARG A 186 8.75 17.97 -5.46
N PRO A 187 9.27 17.76 -6.69
CA PRO A 187 9.62 18.87 -7.54
C PRO A 187 8.39 19.75 -7.74
N GLN A 188 8.53 21.06 -7.53
CA GLN A 188 7.47 21.99 -7.91
C GLN A 188 7.30 21.89 -9.43
N THR A 189 6.11 21.48 -9.89
CA THR A 189 5.77 21.65 -11.30
C THR A 189 5.66 23.16 -11.53
N PRO A 190 6.47 23.78 -12.41
CA PRO A 190 6.27 25.18 -12.75
C PRO A 190 4.85 25.34 -13.27
N ALA A 191 4.13 26.35 -12.78
CA ALA A 191 2.82 26.71 -13.29
C ALA A 191 2.97 27.01 -14.79
N THR A 192 2.35 26.19 -15.63
CA THR A 192 2.14 26.46 -17.05
C THR A 192 1.08 27.54 -17.22
#